data_AF-A0A358N4U3-F1
#
_entry.id   AF-A0A358N4U3-F1
#
_cell.length_a   1.000
_cell.length_b   1.000
_cell.length_c   1.000
_cell.angle_alpha   90.00
_cell.angle_beta   90.00
_cell.angle_gamma   90.00
#
_symmetry.space_group_name_H-M   'P 1'
#
loop_
_entity.id
_entity.type
_entity.pdbx_description
1 polymer ?
#
loop_
_entity_poly.entity_id
_entity_poly.type
_entity_poly.pdbx_seq_one_letter_code
_entity_poly.pdbx_strand_id
1 'polypeptide(L)' 'MLVLTRPDGEGILLETPDGDIKIFVERASGHRRVKIFCDAPRQISISRIDKDGTKVGNKKCQSTRITTPTFHG' A
#
# COMPACT_ATOMS: atom_id res chain seq x y z
N MET A 1 -6.60 -17.84 -2.26
CA MET A 1 -6.72 -16.52 -1.60
C MET A 1 -6.00 -16.63 -0.26
N LEU A 2 -4.92 -15.87 -0.06
CA LEU A 2 -4.24 -15.78 1.23
C LEU A 2 -4.84 -14.62 2.02
N VAL A 3 -5.13 -14.84 3.30
CA VAL A 3 -5.67 -13.82 4.21
C VAL A 3 -4.66 -13.58 5.32
N LEU A 4 -4.22 -12.33 5.46
CA LEU A 4 -3.26 -11.92 6.49
C LEU A 4 -3.90 -10.84 7.37
N THR A 5 -3.85 -11.04 8.68
CA THR A 5 -4.27 -10.05 9.68
C THR A 5 -3.02 -9.45 10.30
N ARG A 6 -2.82 -8.14 10.22
CA ARG A 6 -1.67 -7.42 10.78
C ARG A 6 -2.12 -6.33 11.76
N PRO A 7 -1.42 -6.13 12.89
CA PRO A 7 -1.67 -5.01 13.80
C PRO A 7 -1.25 -3.68 13.16
N ASP A 8 -1.67 -2.57 13.78
CA ASP A 8 -1.29 -1.23 13.35
C ASP A 8 0.24 -1.07 13.36
N GLY A 9 0.81 -0.56 12.27
CA GLY A 9 2.26 -0.39 12.09
C GLY A 9 2.97 -1.56 11.39
N GLU A 10 2.30 -2.71 11.21
CA GLU A 10 2.83 -3.80 10.40
C GLU A 10 2.38 -3.71 8.92
N GLY A 11 3.18 -4.30 8.04
CA GLY A 11 2.94 -4.33 6.60
C GLY A 11 3.00 -5.74 6.01
N ILE A 12 2.80 -5.81 4.71
CA ILE A 12 2.94 -7.02 3.90
C ILE A 12 4.09 -6.78 2.92
N LEU A 13 5.07 -7.68 2.88
CA LEU A 13 6.12 -7.72 1.87
C LEU A 13 5.81 -8.86 0.89
N LEU A 14 5.78 -8.55 -0.39
CA LEU A 14 5.74 -9.52 -1.47
C LEU A 14 7.10 -9.49 -2.19
N GLU A 15 7.88 -10.54 -2.02
CA GLU A 15 9.14 -10.73 -2.74
C GLU A 15 8.80 -11.31 -4.12
N THR A 16 9.05 -10.54 -5.18
CA THR A 16 8.78 -10.96 -6.55
C THR A 16 10.06 -10.91 -7.39
N PRO A 17 10.16 -11.70 -8.48
CA PRO A 17 11.31 -11.62 -9.37
C PRO A 17 11.56 -10.23 -9.97
N ASP A 18 10.49 -9.42 -10.11
CA ASP A 18 10.55 -8.07 -10.66
C ASP A 18 10.86 -6.99 -9.59
N GLY A 19 11.06 -7.41 -8.34
CA GLY A 19 11.36 -6.57 -7.19
C GLY A 19 10.33 -6.67 -6.07
N ASP A 20 10.65 -6.06 -4.94
CA ASP A 20 9.83 -6.14 -3.73
C ASP A 20 8.64 -5.18 -3.79
N ILE A 21 7.46 -5.67 -3.38
CA ILE A 21 6.27 -4.85 -3.19
C ILE A 21 5.96 -4.79 -1.69
N LYS A 22 5.91 -3.58 -1.12
CA LYS A 22 5.62 -3.35 0.30
C LYS A 22 4.28 -2.65 0.44
N ILE A 23 3.39 -3.22 1.23
CA ILE A 23 2.05 -2.70 1.49
C ILE A 23 1.91 -2.39 2.98
N PHE A 24 1.56 -1.15 3.31
CA PHE A 24 1.28 -0.73 4.69
C PHE A 24 -0.15 -0.20 4.78
N VAL A 25 -0.84 -0.58 5.85
CA VAL A 25 -2.19 -0.08 6.14
C VAL A 25 -2.08 0.89 7.30
N GLU A 26 -2.46 2.14 7.06
CA GLU A 26 -2.61 3.15 8.10
C GLU A 26 -4.10 3.41 8.30
N ARG A 27 -4.57 3.15 9.52
CA ARG A 27 -5.96 3.43 9.88
C ARG A 27 -6.16 4.94 9.92
N ALA A 28 -6.98 5.47 9.01
CA ALA A 28 -7.40 6.86 9.12
C ALA A 28 -8.41 6.97 10.27
N SER A 29 -8.07 7.69 11.33
CA SER A 29 -8.96 7.93 12.47
C SER A 29 -10.30 8.51 12.01
N GLY A 30 -11.41 7.93 12.47
CA GLY A 30 -12.76 8.45 12.24
C GLY A 30 -13.40 8.19 10.87
N HIS A 31 -12.78 7.42 9.97
CA HIS A 31 -13.31 7.22 8.61
C HIS A 31 -13.57 5.75 8.25
N ARG A 32 -14.60 5.50 7.42
CA ARG A 32 -14.89 4.21 6.75
C ARG A 32 -13.83 3.81 5.70
N ARG A 33 -12.69 4.51 5.66
CA ARG A 33 -11.64 4.34 4.65
C ARG A 33 -10.31 4.24 5.37
N VAL A 34 -9.47 3.32 4.90
CA VAL A 34 -8.09 3.17 5.34
C VAL A 34 -7.16 3.80 4.31
N LYS A 35 -6.02 4.33 4.75
CA LYS A 35 -4.93 4.70 3.85
C LYS A 35 -4.09 3.45 3.63
N ILE A 36 -3.78 3.18 2.37
CA ILE A 36 -2.88 2.09 1.98
C ILE A 36 -1.70 2.73 1.28
N PHE A 37 -0.51 2.48 1.79
CA PHE A 37 0.74 2.82 1.13
C PHE A 37 1.24 1.59 0.40
N CYS A 38 1.60 1.75 -0.86
CA CYS A 38 2.15 0.68 -1.67
C CYS A 38 3.43 1.21 -2.31
N ASP A 39 4.57 0.65 -1.90
CA ASP A 39 5.87 0.87 -2.51
C ASP A 39 6.15 -0.31 -3.44
N ALA A 40 6.39 -0.02 -4.70
CA ALA A 40 6.60 -1.03 -5.72
C ALA A 40 7.55 -0.51 -6.80
N PRO A 41 8.26 -1.40 -7.51
CA PRO A 41 9.08 -1.02 -8.66
C PRO A 41 8.26 -0.28 -9.71
N ARG A 42 8.89 0.66 -10.43
CA ARG A 42 8.20 1.58 -11.36
C ARG A 42 7.51 0.87 -12.53
N GLN A 43 7.99 -0.30 -12.90
CA GLN A 43 7.41 -1.15 -13.94
C GLN A 43 6.07 -1.78 -13.51
N ILE A 44 5.80 -1.87 -12.21
CA ILE A 44 4.58 -2.45 -11.67
C ILE A 44 3.45 -1.42 -11.69
N SER A 45 2.36 -1.76 -12.38
CA SER A 45 1.15 -0.93 -12.39
C SER A 45 0.28 -1.22 -11.17
N ILE A 46 -0.08 -0.18 -10.41
CA ILE A 46 -0.98 -0.29 -9.25
C ILE A 46 -2.33 0.31 -9.63
N SER A 47 -3.41 -0.45 -9.45
CA SER A 47 -4.77 -0.01 -9.74
C SER A 47 -5.69 -0.28 -8.56
N ARG A 48 -6.69 0.57 -8.36
CA ARG A 48 -7.78 0.27 -7.42
C ARG A 48 -8.81 -0.61 -8.12
N ILE A 49 -9.19 -1.70 -7.49
CA ILE A 49 -10.27 -2.59 -7.94
C ILE A 49 -11.41 -2.64 -6.91
N ASP A 50 -12.61 -3.01 -7.36
CA ASP A 50 -13.68 -3.46 -6.47
C ASP A 50 -13.51 -4.94 -6.09
N LYS A 51 -14.46 -5.46 -5.32
CA LYS A 51 -14.47 -6.85 -4.85
C LYS A 51 -14.54 -7.89 -5.99
N ASP A 52 -15.05 -7.48 -7.16
CA ASP A 52 -15.26 -8.34 -8.31
C ASP A 52 -14.06 -8.28 -9.28
N GLY A 53 -13.04 -7.48 -8.96
CA GLY A 53 -11.82 -7.32 -9.76
C GLY A 53 -11.89 -6.20 -10.79
N THR A 54 -13.00 -5.45 -10.85
CA THR A 54 -13.18 -4.36 -11.82
C THR A 54 -12.39 -3.14 -11.39
N LYS A 55 -11.64 -2.51 -12.31
CA LYS A 55 -10.86 -1.29 -12.03
C LYS A 55 -11.81 -0.11 -11.75
N VAL A 56 -11.68 0.51 -10.57
CA VAL A 56 -12.54 1.62 -10.10
C VAL A 56 -11.82 2.98 -10.01
N GLY A 57 -10.56 3.04 -10.44
CA GLY A 57 -9.81 4.28 -10.54
C GLY A 57 -8.32 4.07 -10.78
N ASN A 58 -7.70 4.98 -11.54
CA ASN A 58 -6.30 4.90 -11.89
C ASN A 58 -5.49 5.94 -11.10
N LYS A 59 -4.48 5.48 -10.34
CA LYS A 59 -3.49 6.35 -9.70
C LYS A 59 -2.14 5.93 -10.26
N LYS A 60 -1.48 6.80 -11.04
CA LYS A 60 -0.08 6.58 -11.39
C LYS A 60 0.75 6.59 -10.11
N CYS A 61 1.65 5.62 -9.97
CA CYS A 61 2.61 5.58 -8.88
C CYS A 61 3.47 6.85 -8.94
N GLN A 62 3.12 7.86 -8.13
CA GLN A 62 3.96 9.03 -7.96
C GLN A 62 4.96 8.69 -6.88
N SER A 63 6.23 8.58 -7.28
CA SER A 63 7.36 8.50 -6.38
C SER A 63 7.34 9.73 -5.48
N THR A 64 6.72 9.59 -4.32
CA THR A 64 6.81 10.57 -3.25
C THR A 64 8.01 10.11 -2.44
N ARG A 65 9.05 10.95 -2.39
CA ARG A 65 10.13 10.81 -1.41
C ARG A 65 9.45 10.59 -0.06
N ILE A 66 9.61 9.40 0.51
CA ILE A 66 9.19 9.13 1.88
C ILE A 66 10.11 9.99 2.74
N THR A 67 9.65 11.17 3.15
CA THR A 67 10.26 11.89 4.26
C THR A 67 10.03 11.04 5.49
N THR A 68 11.10 10.41 5.98
CA THR A 68 11.14 9.67 7.23
C THR A 68 10.48 10.52 8.32
N PRO A 69 9.48 10.02 9.05
CA PRO A 69 8.91 10.77 10.18
C PRO A 69 10.02 10.97 11.21
N THR A 70 10.38 12.22 11.46
CA THR A 70 11.31 12.59 12.54
C THR A 70 10.54 12.47 13.85
N PHE A 71 10.79 11.40 14.60
CA PHE A 71 10.33 11.28 15.99
C PHE A 71 11.21 12.20 16.85
N HIS A 72 10.63 13.27 17.37
CA HIS A 72 11.21 13.98 18.51
C HIS A 72 10.80 13.22 19.77
N GLY A 73 11.80 12.66 20.46
CA GLY A 73 11.66 12.11 21.80
C GLY A 73 11.46 13.19 22.86
#